data_AF-B0BHW8-F1
#
_entry.id   AF-B0BHW8-F1
#
_cell.length_a   1.000
_cell.length_b   1.000
_cell.length_c   1.000
_cell.angle_alpha   90.00
_cell.angle_beta   90.00
_cell.angle_gamma   90.00
#
_symmetry.space_group_name_H-M   'P 1'
#
loop_
_entity.id
_entity.type
_entity.pdbx_description
1 polymer ?
#
loop_
_entity_poly.entity_id
_entity_poly.type
_entity_poly.pdbx_seq_one_letter_code
_entity_poly.pdbx_strand_id
1 'polypeptide(L)'
;ALGPMGNWLRWLLIVPSMLLAWFLVMELAFGSLYFLNSLCAPDDYGPWICHESWYLSTAPLLIYGWAALSVFSIIPTAAFVAPSHKRIATWLAFALGLSAGCYMADSGQVLLQIICVVIGGILGVAVSLRRVVA
;
A
#
# COMPACT_ATOMS: atom_id res chain seq x y z
N ALA A 1 13.21 27.23 10.39
CA ALA A 1 12.06 26.53 10.99
C ALA A 1 10.79 27.22 10.51
N LEU A 2 9.82 26.49 9.98
CA LEU A 2 8.52 27.09 9.70
C LEU A 2 7.88 27.46 11.05
N GLY A 3 7.33 28.67 11.17
CA GLY A 3 6.69 29.14 12.41
C GLY A 3 5.50 28.25 12.84
N PRO A 4 4.81 28.58 13.95
CA PRO A 4 3.71 27.76 14.49
C PRO A 4 2.64 27.39 13.45
N MET A 5 2.35 28.27 12.48
CA MET A 5 1.44 27.99 11.36
C MET A 5 1.92 26.89 10.41
N GLY A 6 3.24 26.75 10.18
CA GLY A 6 3.77 25.71 9.31
C GLY A 6 3.79 24.33 9.95
N ASN A 7 3.69 24.24 11.28
CA ASN A 7 3.44 22.95 11.94
C ASN A 7 2.01 22.47 11.68
N TRP A 8 1.00 23.34 11.78
CA TRP A 8 -0.39 23.00 11.47
C TRP A 8 -0.58 22.55 10.03
N LEU A 9 0.05 23.26 9.08
CA LEU A 9 -0.02 22.90 7.66
C LEU A 9 0.57 21.51 7.41
N ARG A 10 1.68 21.15 8.07
CA ARG A 10 2.26 19.80 7.98
C ARG A 10 1.29 18.73 8.45
N TRP A 11 0.63 18.94 9.60
CA TRP A 11 -0.36 17.98 10.11
C TRP A 11 -1.56 17.82 9.17
N LEU A 12 -2.05 18.92 8.59
CA LEU A 12 -3.12 18.88 7.59
C LEU A 12 -2.70 18.14 6.31
N LEU A 13 -1.43 18.21 5.92
CA LEU A 13 -0.91 17.56 4.72
C LEU A 13 -0.60 16.06 4.89
N ILE A 14 -0.57 15.52 6.13
CA ILE A 14 -0.31 14.10 6.36
C ILE A 14 -1.35 13.24 5.63
N VAL A 15 -2.64 13.48 5.88
CA VAL A 15 -3.72 12.67 5.31
C VAL A 15 -3.75 12.75 3.78
N PRO A 16 -3.73 13.96 3.15
CA PRO A 16 -3.65 14.07 1.69
C PRO A 16 -2.42 13.38 1.10
N SER A 17 -1.26 13.48 1.73
CA SER A 17 -0.03 12.84 1.23
C SER A 17 -0.11 11.31 1.28
N MET A 18 -0.69 10.76 2.35
CA MET A 18 -0.90 9.31 2.49
C MET A 18 -1.91 8.81 1.46
N LEU A 19 -3.01 9.55 1.25
CA LEU A 19 -3.99 9.24 0.21
C LEU A 19 -3.35 9.29 -1.18
N LEU A 20 -2.54 10.32 -1.47
CA LEU A 20 -1.85 10.44 -2.74
C LEU A 20 -0.88 9.26 -2.97
N ALA A 21 -0.10 8.88 -1.96
CA ALA A 21 0.79 7.72 -2.05
C ALA A 21 0.01 6.43 -2.32
N TRP A 22 -1.11 6.23 -1.62
CA TRP A 22 -1.99 5.09 -1.84
C TRP A 22 -2.60 5.06 -3.24
N PHE A 23 -3.14 6.20 -3.71
CA PHE A 23 -3.69 6.33 -5.06
C PHE A 23 -2.64 6.04 -6.15
N LEU A 24 -1.42 6.54 -6.00
CA LEU A 24 -0.33 6.25 -6.94
C LEU A 24 -0.03 4.75 -7.01
N VAL A 25 0.01 4.06 -5.87
CA VAL A 25 0.21 2.61 -5.86
C VAL A 25 -0.98 1.87 -6.48
N MET A 26 -2.21 2.33 -6.22
CA MET A 26 -3.42 1.76 -6.78
C MET A 26 -3.47 1.88 -8.32
N GLU A 27 -3.14 3.05 -8.87
CA GLU A 27 -3.05 3.28 -10.32
C GLU A 27 -2.00 2.37 -10.97
N LEU A 28 -0.83 2.21 -10.32
CA LEU A 28 0.20 1.28 -10.79
C LEU A 28 -0.27 -0.17 -10.73
N ALA A 29 -1.02 -0.55 -9.69
CA ALA A 29 -1.60 -1.88 -9.56
C ALA A 29 -2.59 -2.17 -10.69
N PHE A 30 -3.55 -1.26 -10.95
CA PHE A 30 -4.49 -1.41 -12.06
C PHE A 30 -3.79 -1.41 -13.41
N GLY A 31 -2.81 -0.55 -13.63
CA GLY A 31 -1.99 -0.54 -14.84
C GLY A 31 -1.25 -1.86 -15.06
N SER A 32 -0.70 -2.46 -14.00
CA SER A 32 -0.02 -3.76 -14.09
C SER A 32 -0.97 -4.92 -14.38
N LEU A 33 -2.19 -4.90 -13.82
CA LEU A 33 -3.23 -5.89 -14.12
C LEU A 33 -3.75 -5.72 -15.55
N TYR A 34 -3.92 -4.49 -16.01
CA TYR A 34 -4.30 -4.21 -17.39
C TYR A 34 -3.24 -4.73 -18.37
N PHE A 35 -1.96 -4.47 -18.08
CA PHE A 35 -0.85 -5.00 -18.86
C PHE A 35 -0.82 -6.54 -18.82
N LEU A 36 -1.02 -7.15 -17.66
CA LEU A 36 -1.07 -8.61 -17.52
C LEU A 36 -2.19 -9.22 -18.37
N ASN A 37 -3.37 -8.61 -18.37
CA ASN A 37 -4.48 -9.04 -19.22
C ASN A 37 -4.15 -8.90 -20.71
N SER A 38 -3.46 -7.83 -21.12
CA SER A 38 -3.08 -7.62 -22.53
C SER A 38 -2.16 -8.70 -23.12
N LEU A 39 -1.53 -9.51 -22.27
CA LEU A 39 -0.69 -10.63 -22.68
C LEU A 39 -1.48 -11.92 -22.97
N CYS A 40 -2.79 -11.94 -22.69
CA CYS A 40 -3.61 -13.11 -22.93
C CYS A 40 -3.96 -13.28 -24.40
N ALA A 41 -3.94 -14.53 -24.85
CA ALA A 41 -4.35 -14.87 -26.21
C ALA A 41 -5.83 -14.49 -26.41
N PRO A 42 -6.20 -13.99 -27.61
CA PRO A 42 -7.58 -13.56 -27.88
C PRO A 42 -8.61 -14.68 -27.71
N ASP A 43 -8.20 -15.94 -27.86
CA ASP A 43 -9.07 -17.12 -27.74
C ASP A 43 -9.34 -17.54 -26.28
N ASP A 44 -8.51 -17.07 -25.32
CA ASP A 44 -8.60 -17.43 -23.90
C ASP A 44 -9.24 -16.33 -23.03
N TYR A 45 -9.82 -15.31 -23.66
CA TYR A 45 -10.63 -14.31 -22.99
C TYR A 45 -11.99 -14.88 -22.62
N GLY A 46 -12.17 -15.16 -21.31
CA GLY A 46 -13.50 -15.32 -20.75
C GLY A 46 -14.27 -14.00 -20.71
N PRO A 47 -15.54 -14.02 -20.26
CA PRO A 47 -16.37 -12.82 -20.21
C PRO A 47 -15.80 -11.70 -19.32
N TRP A 48 -14.86 -11.99 -18.40
CA TRP A 48 -14.31 -11.00 -17.46
C TRP A 48 -12.85 -11.18 -17.04
N ILE A 49 -12.24 -12.35 -17.27
CA ILE A 49 -10.84 -12.62 -16.91
C ILE A 49 -10.18 -13.54 -17.95
N CYS A 50 -8.86 -13.51 -17.98
CA CYS A 50 -8.04 -14.48 -18.68
C CYS A 50 -8.03 -15.83 -17.96
N HIS A 51 -8.29 -16.92 -18.70
CA HIS A 51 -8.35 -18.29 -18.16
C HIS A 51 -7.04 -19.07 -18.25
N GLU A 52 -5.98 -18.44 -18.73
CA GLU A 52 -4.67 -19.06 -18.82
C GLU A 52 -4.14 -19.51 -17.46
N SER A 53 -3.51 -20.68 -17.44
CA SER A 53 -3.03 -21.32 -16.21
C SER A 53 -1.97 -20.48 -15.48
N TRP A 54 -1.13 -19.77 -16.24
CA TRP A 54 -0.14 -18.83 -15.69
C TRP A 54 -0.82 -17.60 -15.08
N TYR A 55 -1.90 -17.08 -15.71
CA TYR A 55 -2.60 -15.89 -15.24
C TYR A 55 -3.24 -16.12 -13.87
N LEU A 56 -3.86 -17.28 -13.68
CA LEU A 56 -4.48 -17.68 -12.40
C LEU A 56 -3.50 -17.73 -11.23
N SER A 57 -2.21 -17.96 -11.50
CA SER A 57 -1.15 -17.94 -10.48
C SER A 57 -0.50 -16.56 -10.33
N THR A 58 -0.30 -15.85 -11.44
CA THR A 58 0.41 -14.57 -11.45
C THR A 58 -0.46 -13.40 -10.96
N ALA A 59 -1.73 -13.35 -11.35
CA ALA A 59 -2.61 -12.23 -10.99
C ALA A 59 -2.81 -12.10 -9.46
N PRO A 60 -3.06 -13.18 -8.70
CA PRO A 60 -3.15 -13.08 -7.23
C PRO A 60 -1.83 -12.63 -6.60
N LEU A 61 -0.68 -13.16 -7.05
CA LEU A 61 0.64 -12.74 -6.55
C LEU A 61 0.90 -11.25 -6.79
N LEU A 62 0.52 -10.76 -7.97
CA LEU A 62 0.62 -9.35 -8.32
C LEU A 62 -0.26 -8.51 -7.40
N ILE A 63 -1.52 -8.90 -7.17
CA ILE A 63 -2.44 -8.24 -6.23
C ILE A 63 -1.84 -8.21 -4.82
N TYR A 64 -1.32 -9.32 -4.31
CA TYR A 64 -0.71 -9.37 -2.97
C TYR A 64 0.53 -8.49 -2.87
N GLY A 65 1.36 -8.46 -3.92
CA GLY A 65 2.53 -7.60 -4.00
C GLY A 65 2.16 -6.12 -3.94
N TRP A 66 1.17 -5.69 -4.71
CA TRP A 66 0.69 -4.30 -4.69
C TRP A 66 0.00 -3.93 -3.38
N ALA A 67 -0.75 -4.86 -2.77
CA ALA A 67 -1.31 -4.66 -1.44
C ALA A 67 -0.21 -4.38 -0.41
N ALA A 68 0.86 -5.19 -0.39
CA ALA A 68 2.03 -4.97 0.47
C ALA A 68 2.71 -3.64 0.18
N LEU A 69 2.90 -3.30 -1.10
CA LEU A 69 3.55 -2.06 -1.51
C LEU A 69 2.73 -0.82 -1.12
N SER A 70 1.40 -0.91 -1.15
CA SER A 70 0.51 0.19 -0.77
C SER A 70 0.75 0.59 0.69
N VAL A 71 0.75 -0.38 1.61
CA VAL A 71 0.99 -0.15 3.04
C VAL A 71 2.44 0.28 3.27
N PHE A 72 3.39 -0.32 2.54
CA PHE A 72 4.79 0.10 2.56
C PHE A 72 4.98 1.55 2.12
N SER A 73 4.20 2.08 1.17
CA SER A 73 4.33 3.45 0.68
C SER A 73 3.74 4.50 1.64
N ILE A 74 2.64 4.16 2.29
CA ILE A 74 1.91 5.05 3.21
C ILE A 74 2.75 5.37 4.45
N ILE A 75 3.39 4.36 5.04
CA ILE A 75 4.05 4.47 6.34
C ILE A 75 5.26 5.42 6.31
N PRO A 76 6.22 5.31 5.38
CA PRO A 76 7.30 6.28 5.20
C PRO A 76 6.78 7.68 4.90
N THR A 77 5.72 7.80 4.08
CA THR A 77 5.11 9.09 3.76
C THR A 77 4.63 9.80 5.03
N ALA A 78 3.93 9.10 5.92
CA ALA A 78 3.51 9.63 7.21
C ALA A 78 4.72 10.06 8.08
N ALA A 79 5.79 9.26 8.09
CA ALA A 79 7.01 9.57 8.84
C ALA A 79 7.77 10.79 8.26
N PHE A 80 7.77 10.98 6.94
CA PHE A 80 8.41 12.13 6.29
C PHE A 80 7.69 13.45 6.57
N VAL A 81 6.35 13.44 6.59
CA VAL A 81 5.55 14.66 6.80
C VAL A 81 5.53 15.08 8.27
N ALA A 82 5.62 14.13 9.22
CA ALA A 82 5.63 14.38 10.67
C ALA A 82 6.98 14.06 11.34
N PRO A 83 8.08 14.80 11.04
CA PRO A 83 9.42 14.43 11.49
C PRO A 83 9.62 14.50 13.01
N SER A 84 8.84 15.30 13.73
CA SER A 84 8.95 15.43 15.20
C SER A 84 8.24 14.30 15.96
N HIS A 85 7.33 13.55 15.32
CA HIS A 85 6.57 12.45 15.92
C HIS A 85 6.61 11.18 15.07
N LYS A 86 7.72 10.96 14.34
CA LYS A 86 7.90 9.84 13.39
C LYS A 86 7.44 8.51 13.98
N ARG A 87 7.84 8.19 15.21
CA ARG A 87 7.52 6.91 15.85
C ARG A 87 6.01 6.73 16.02
N ILE A 88 5.32 7.74 16.55
CA ILE A 88 3.87 7.68 16.78
C ILE A 88 3.12 7.64 15.44
N ALA A 89 3.48 8.52 14.50
CA ALA A 89 2.84 8.58 13.18
C ALA A 89 2.98 7.27 12.41
N THR A 90 4.17 6.65 12.44
CA THR A 90 4.46 5.37 11.77
C THR A 90 3.59 4.23 12.34
N TRP A 91 3.53 4.09 13.67
CA TRP A 91 2.73 3.04 14.31
C TRP A 91 1.23 3.24 14.13
N LEU A 92 0.74 4.49 14.20
CA LEU A 92 -0.66 4.80 13.92
C LEU A 92 -1.02 4.48 12.47
N ALA A 93 -0.18 4.89 11.51
CA ALA A 93 -0.39 4.56 10.10
C ALA A 93 -0.42 3.04 9.87
N PHE A 94 0.49 2.29 10.51
CA PHE A 94 0.49 0.83 10.45
C PHE A 94 -0.78 0.22 11.06
N ALA A 95 -1.17 0.64 12.26
CA ALA A 95 -2.35 0.10 12.94
C ALA A 95 -3.64 0.39 12.16
N LEU A 96 -3.80 1.63 11.67
CA LEU A 96 -4.96 2.01 10.86
C LEU A 96 -4.98 1.26 9.52
N GLY A 97 -3.85 1.19 8.82
CA GLY A 97 -3.72 0.42 7.57
C GLY A 97 -4.00 -1.06 7.76
N LEU A 98 -3.53 -1.65 8.86
CA LEU A 98 -3.81 -3.04 9.21
C LEU A 98 -5.31 -3.26 9.48
N SER A 99 -5.95 -2.36 10.24
CA SER A 99 -7.39 -2.45 10.52
C SER A 99 -8.23 -2.35 9.24
N ALA A 100 -7.88 -1.44 8.32
CA ALA A 100 -8.53 -1.33 7.02
C ALA A 100 -8.31 -2.58 6.16
N GLY A 101 -7.08 -3.11 6.14
CA GLY A 101 -6.76 -4.36 5.43
C GLY A 101 -7.54 -5.56 5.98
N CYS A 102 -7.64 -5.70 7.29
CA CYS A 102 -8.44 -6.74 7.93
C CYS A 102 -9.94 -6.61 7.61
N TYR A 103 -10.48 -5.38 7.62
CA TYR A 103 -11.87 -5.13 7.23
C TYR A 103 -12.15 -5.55 5.78
N MET A 104 -11.23 -5.25 4.86
CA MET A 104 -11.37 -5.67 3.46
C MET A 104 -11.18 -7.19 3.29
N ALA A 105 -10.30 -7.82 4.07
CA ALA A 105 -10.07 -9.25 3.99
C ALA A 105 -11.27 -10.10 4.47
N ASP A 106 -12.12 -9.56 5.36
CA ASP A 106 -13.35 -10.27 5.77
C ASP A 106 -14.34 -10.44 4.60
N SER A 107 -14.27 -9.56 3.60
CA SER A 107 -15.09 -9.65 2.38
C SER A 107 -14.54 -10.64 1.32
N GLY A 108 -13.31 -11.13 1.48
CA GLY A 108 -12.67 -12.05 0.54
C GLY A 108 -11.62 -12.90 1.24
N GLN A 109 -11.92 -14.19 1.44
CA GLN A 109 -11.13 -15.17 2.22
C GLN A 109 -9.65 -15.31 1.75
N VAL A 110 -8.77 -14.37 2.12
CA VAL A 110 -7.37 -14.42 1.67
C VAL A 110 -6.39 -14.06 2.79
N LEU A 111 -6.08 -15.06 3.63
CA LEU A 111 -5.05 -15.00 4.67
C LEU A 111 -3.68 -14.53 4.12
N LEU A 112 -3.35 -14.91 2.88
CA LEU A 112 -2.13 -14.52 2.19
C LEU A 112 -2.02 -12.99 2.00
N GLN A 113 -3.14 -12.32 1.71
CA GLN A 113 -3.17 -10.88 1.53
C GLN A 113 -2.89 -10.16 2.86
N ILE A 114 -3.44 -10.66 3.96
CA ILE A 114 -3.16 -10.14 5.31
C ILE A 114 -1.67 -10.28 5.63
N ILE A 115 -1.08 -11.45 5.37
CA ILE A 115 0.35 -11.69 5.61
C ILE A 115 1.21 -10.71 4.80
N CYS A 116 0.92 -10.51 3.52
CA CYS A 116 1.64 -9.58 2.66
C CYS A 116 1.52 -8.13 3.15
N VAL A 117 0.33 -7.71 3.57
CA VAL A 117 0.10 -6.37 4.16
C VAL A 117 0.88 -6.18 5.46
N VAL A 118 0.89 -7.18 6.35
CA VAL A 118 1.66 -7.13 7.59
C VAL A 118 3.16 -7.02 7.30
N ILE A 119 3.69 -7.84 6.37
CA ILE A 119 5.09 -7.79 5.98
C ILE A 119 5.44 -6.43 5.38
N GLY A 120 4.65 -5.92 4.44
CA GLY A 120 4.84 -4.60 3.82
C GLY A 120 4.83 -3.48 4.87
N GLY A 121 3.92 -3.56 5.84
CA GLY A 121 3.85 -2.60 6.92
C GLY A 121 5.03 -2.65 7.89
N ILE A 122 5.49 -3.83 8.29
CA ILE A 122 6.70 -4.00 9.12
C ILE A 122 7.93 -3.44 8.40
N LEU A 123 8.08 -3.71 7.10
CA LEU A 123 9.17 -3.15 6.30
C LEU A 123 9.10 -1.62 6.23
N GLY A 124 7.89 -1.07 6.06
CA GLY A 124 7.66 0.37 6.06
C GLY A 124 8.05 1.01 7.40
N VAL A 125 7.67 0.38 8.52
CA VAL A 125 8.07 0.80 9.88
C VAL A 125 9.59 0.75 10.04
N ALA A 126 10.23 -0.36 9.65
CA ALA A 126 11.67 -0.53 9.77
C ALA A 126 12.45 0.54 8.99
N VAL A 127 12.05 0.84 7.75
CA VAL A 127 12.67 1.88 6.91
C VAL A 127 12.46 3.27 7.52
N SER A 128 11.26 3.55 8.01
CA SER A 128 10.90 4.85 8.60
C SER A 128 11.66 5.14 9.90
N LEU A 129 11.84 4.12 10.74
CA LEU A 129 12.51 4.24 12.04
C LEU A 129 14.04 4.17 11.93
N ARG A 130 14.61 3.54 10.91
CA ARG A 130 16.07 3.54 10.68
C ARG A 130 16.63 4.96 10.53
N ARG A 131 15.87 5.89 9.95
CA ARG A 131 16.26 7.30 9.79
C ARG A 131 16.11 8.15 11.06
N VAL A 132 15.84 7.55 12.21
CA VAL A 132 15.73 8.23 13.52
C VAL A 132 16.91 7.89 14.43
N VAL A 133 17.63 6.79 14.16
CA VAL A 133 18.71 6.26 15.01
C VAL A 133 20.11 6.65 14.49
N ALA A 134 20.19 7.28 13.30
CA ALA A 134 21.41 7.85 12.75
C ALA A 134 21.37 9.38 12.87
#